data_AF-A0A833VTJ1-F1
#
_entry.id   AF-A0A833VTJ1-F1
#
_cell.length_a   1.000
_cell.length_b   1.000
_cell.length_c   1.000
_cell.angle_alpha   90.00
_cell.angle_beta   90.00
_cell.angle_gamma   90.00
#
_symmetry.space_group_name_H-M   'P 1'
#
loop_
_entity.id
_entity.type
_entity.pdbx_description
1 polymer ?
#
loop_
_entity_poly.entity_id
_entity_poly.type
_entity_poly.pdbx_seq_one_letter_code
_entity_poly.pdbx_strand_id
1 'polypeptide(L)'
;MAFRSRLSALCLALALTAAQAARTAVVLESPELQKTHSKFFKLLEARGHELSFFAGEEEQPLELEHFGERTYENLVLFTPQKALGSLRKSDLLQFVEEGGNVLLSASKKLTKVQREFALECGVEFEKKGNVVLDHVNPIADDDDIYNSVVAAKDFVASGAL
;
A
#
# COMPACT_ATOMS: atom_id res chain seq x y z
N MET A 1 -26.25 39.12 11.73
CA MET A 1 -26.55 37.67 11.83
C MET A 1 -26.20 36.87 10.57
N ALA A 2 -26.37 37.40 9.35
CA ALA A 2 -26.11 36.66 8.10
C ALA A 2 -24.63 36.24 7.88
N PHE A 3 -23.66 37.03 8.34
CA PHE A 3 -22.23 36.75 8.11
C PHE A 3 -21.72 35.53 8.90
N ARG A 4 -22.21 35.33 10.14
CA ARG A 4 -21.88 34.16 10.96
C ARG A 4 -22.48 32.86 10.40
N SER A 5 -23.69 32.96 9.81
CA SER A 5 -24.34 31.84 9.13
C SER A 5 -23.61 31.44 7.84
N ARG A 6 -23.10 32.42 7.07
CA ARG A 6 -22.28 32.14 5.87
C ARG A 6 -20.90 31.57 6.20
N LEU A 7 -20.25 32.05 7.27
CA LEU A 7 -18.99 31.45 7.75
C LEU A 7 -19.20 30.01 8.23
N SER A 8 -20.27 29.75 8.98
CA SER A 8 -20.57 28.39 9.45
C SER A 8 -20.91 27.44 8.31
N ALA A 9 -21.62 27.91 7.28
CA ALA A 9 -21.91 27.12 6.08
C ALA A 9 -20.64 26.84 5.25
N LEU A 10 -19.73 27.81 5.15
CA LEU A 10 -18.45 27.65 4.47
C LEU A 10 -17.54 26.65 5.21
N CYS A 11 -17.48 26.71 6.55
CA CYS A 11 -16.74 25.74 7.36
C CYS A 11 -17.33 24.32 7.25
N LEU A 12 -18.66 24.19 7.18
CA LEU A 12 -19.32 22.89 7.01
C LEU A 12 -19.07 22.31 5.62
N ALA A 13 -19.04 23.15 4.58
CA ALA A 13 -18.69 22.73 3.22
C ALA A 13 -17.21 22.33 3.10
N LEU A 14 -16.30 23.08 3.71
CA LEU A 14 -14.87 22.73 3.80
C LEU A 14 -14.62 21.43 4.59
N ALA A 15 -15.38 21.20 5.66
CA ALA A 15 -15.32 19.95 6.42
C ALA A 15 -15.85 18.75 5.63
N LEU A 16 -16.88 18.96 4.79
CA LEU A 16 -17.39 17.91 3.90
C LEU A 16 -16.39 17.54 2.80
N THR A 17 -15.69 18.52 2.22
CA THR A 17 -14.62 18.25 1.24
C THR A 17 -13.39 17.58 1.85
N ALA A 18 -13.13 17.79 3.14
CA ALA A 18 -12.03 17.12 3.85
C ALA A 18 -12.33 15.66 4.24
N ALA A 19 -13.60 15.23 4.13
CA ALA A 19 -14.05 13.88 4.44
C ALA A 19 -14.28 13.04 3.17
N GLN A 20 -13.55 13.31 2.09
CA GLN A 20 -13.60 12.47 0.91
C GLN A 20 -12.92 11.14 1.24
N ALA A 21 -13.70 10.06 1.24
CA ALA A 21 -13.19 8.73 1.55
C ALA A 21 -12.08 8.36 0.56
N ALA A 22 -10.93 7.95 1.09
CA ALA A 22 -9.77 7.67 0.27
C ALA A 22 -9.91 6.28 -0.37
N ARG A 23 -10.36 6.26 -1.63
CA ARG A 23 -10.49 5.04 -2.45
C ARG A 23 -9.16 4.32 -2.51
N THR A 24 -9.10 3.09 -2.02
CA THR A 24 -7.85 2.34 -1.86
C THR A 24 -8.00 0.96 -2.48
N ALA A 25 -7.27 0.72 -3.56
CA ALA A 25 -7.19 -0.60 -4.19
C ALA A 25 -6.18 -1.47 -3.42
N VAL A 26 -6.59 -2.69 -3.07
CA VAL A 26 -5.76 -3.67 -2.34
C VAL A 26 -5.61 -4.91 -3.20
N VAL A 27 -4.41 -5.14 -3.72
CA VAL A 27 -4.08 -6.32 -4.51
C VAL A 27 -3.49 -7.39 -3.59
N LEU A 28 -4.12 -8.55 -3.53
CA LEU A 28 -3.75 -9.68 -2.68
C LEU A 28 -3.26 -10.86 -3.51
N GLU A 29 -2.22 -11.55 -3.01
CA GLU A 29 -1.74 -12.80 -3.60
C GLU A 29 -2.76 -13.96 -3.47
N SER A 30 -3.51 -13.95 -2.37
CA SER A 30 -4.50 -14.95 -1.97
C SER A 30 -5.57 -14.28 -1.12
N PRO A 31 -6.86 -14.67 -1.24
CA PRO A 31 -7.93 -14.13 -0.40
C PRO A 31 -7.70 -14.41 1.10
N GLU A 32 -6.87 -15.40 1.46
CA GLU A 32 -6.51 -15.69 2.84
C GLU A 32 -5.77 -14.52 3.52
N LEU A 33 -5.02 -13.72 2.75
CA LEU A 33 -4.30 -12.57 3.28
C LEU A 33 -5.24 -11.50 3.85
N GLN A 34 -6.46 -11.41 3.34
CA GLN A 34 -7.49 -10.52 3.87
C GLN A 34 -7.83 -10.87 5.32
N LYS A 35 -7.88 -12.18 5.65
CA LYS A 35 -8.18 -12.66 7.00
C LYS A 35 -6.97 -12.47 7.92
N THR A 36 -5.78 -12.88 7.47
CA THR A 36 -4.54 -12.78 8.25
C THR A 36 -4.17 -11.33 8.59
N HIS A 37 -4.38 -10.39 7.67
CA HIS A 37 -4.09 -8.97 7.86
C HIS A 37 -5.34 -8.15 8.20
N SER A 38 -6.40 -8.78 8.70
CA SER A 38 -7.68 -8.11 9.01
C SER A 38 -7.54 -6.91 9.96
N LYS A 39 -6.59 -6.94 10.91
CA LYS A 39 -6.29 -5.80 11.78
C LYS A 39 -5.83 -4.57 11.00
N PHE A 40 -4.98 -4.75 9.99
CA PHE A 40 -4.49 -3.68 9.14
C PHE A 40 -5.62 -3.07 8.31
N PHE A 41 -6.45 -3.89 7.68
CA PHE A 41 -7.58 -3.41 6.88
C PHE A 41 -8.63 -2.68 7.73
N LYS A 42 -8.97 -3.19 8.91
CA LYS A 42 -9.85 -2.50 9.87
C LYS A 42 -9.31 -1.13 10.30
N LEU A 43 -8.00 -1.00 10.43
CA LEU A 43 -7.35 0.26 10.77
C LEU A 43 -7.38 1.27 9.60
N LEU A 44 -7.41 0.81 8.35
CA LEU A 44 -7.61 1.67 7.18
C LEU A 44 -9.07 2.12 7.07
N GLU A 45 -10.01 1.18 7.19
CA GLU A 45 -11.45 1.46 7.18
C GLU A 45 -11.83 2.44 8.30
N ALA A 46 -11.29 2.26 9.51
CA ALA A 46 -11.51 3.16 10.64
C ALA A 46 -10.97 4.58 10.41
N ARG A 47 -10.03 4.76 9.48
CA ARG A 47 -9.52 6.07 9.06
C ARG A 47 -10.32 6.67 7.88
N GLY A 48 -11.35 5.99 7.39
CA GLY A 48 -12.18 6.46 6.28
C GLY A 48 -11.68 6.06 4.89
N HIS A 49 -10.86 5.01 4.79
CA HIS A 49 -10.50 4.44 3.50
C HIS A 49 -11.60 3.50 2.99
N GLU A 50 -11.98 3.64 1.72
CA GLU A 50 -12.83 2.69 1.01
C GLU A 50 -11.95 1.64 0.35
N LEU A 51 -12.00 0.38 0.83
CA LEU A 51 -11.12 -0.68 0.36
C LEU A 51 -11.78 -1.51 -0.74
N SER A 52 -11.14 -1.58 -1.90
CA SER A 52 -11.49 -2.50 -2.99
C SER A 52 -10.44 -3.60 -3.07
N PHE A 53 -10.85 -4.85 -2.83
CA PHE A 53 -9.94 -5.99 -2.83
C PHE A 53 -9.91 -6.67 -4.21
N PHE A 54 -8.70 -6.94 -4.68
CA PHE A 54 -8.42 -7.66 -5.92
C PHE A 54 -7.54 -8.86 -5.58
N ALA A 55 -8.02 -10.08 -5.80
CA ALA A 55 -7.28 -11.30 -5.48
C ALA A 55 -7.30 -12.29 -6.66
N GLY A 56 -6.13 -12.55 -7.24
CA GLY A 56 -5.96 -13.54 -8.31
C GLY A 56 -6.16 -13.00 -9.73
N GLU A 57 -6.48 -13.89 -10.66
CA GLU A 57 -6.88 -13.56 -12.04
C GLU A 57 -8.39 -13.27 -12.04
N GLU A 58 -8.79 -12.12 -11.51
CA GLU A 58 -10.20 -11.69 -11.57
C GLU A 58 -10.62 -11.35 -13.00
N GLU A 59 -11.91 -11.53 -13.30
CA GLU A 59 -12.51 -11.24 -14.60
C GLU A 59 -12.46 -9.74 -14.96
N GLN A 60 -12.31 -8.86 -13.97
CA GLN A 60 -12.17 -7.42 -14.17
C GLN A 60 -10.72 -6.99 -13.91
N PRO A 61 -10.02 -6.46 -14.93
CA PRO A 61 -8.67 -5.94 -14.74
C PRO A 61 -8.71 -4.73 -13.81
N LEU A 62 -7.71 -4.63 -12.93
CA LEU A 62 -7.52 -3.43 -12.12
C LEU A 62 -7.14 -2.26 -13.03
N GLU A 63 -8.06 -1.32 -13.18
CA GLU A 63 -7.86 -0.06 -13.90
C GLU A 63 -7.53 1.06 -12.90
N LEU A 64 -6.28 1.50 -12.88
CA LEU A 64 -5.82 2.62 -12.05
C LEU A 64 -6.28 3.98 -12.60
N GLU A 65 -6.52 4.04 -13.90
CA GLU A 65 -6.96 5.22 -14.64
C GLU A 65 -8.12 4.83 -15.55
N HIS A 66 -9.16 5.67 -15.58
CA HIS A 66 -10.30 5.54 -16.46
C HIS A 66 -10.59 6.90 -17.11
N PHE A 67 -10.45 6.99 -18.44
CA PHE A 67 -10.61 8.23 -19.22
C PHE A 67 -9.72 9.42 -18.77
N GLY A 68 -8.49 9.17 -18.33
CA GLY A 68 -7.59 10.24 -17.85
C GLY A 68 -7.87 10.68 -16.40
N GLU A 69 -8.83 10.04 -15.73
CA GLU A 69 -9.08 10.26 -14.31
C GLU A 69 -8.66 9.05 -13.48
N ARG A 70 -8.04 9.32 -12.35
CA ARG A 70 -7.54 8.28 -11.45
C ARG A 70 -8.70 7.66 -10.64
N THR A 71 -8.84 6.34 -10.75
CA THR A 71 -9.92 5.59 -10.10
C THR A 71 -9.68 5.39 -8.60
N TYR A 72 -8.41 5.37 -8.17
CA TYR A 72 -8.02 5.09 -6.79
C TYR A 72 -7.01 6.11 -6.24
N GLU A 73 -7.19 6.51 -4.99
CA GLU A 73 -6.27 7.41 -4.31
C GLU A 73 -4.98 6.71 -3.85
N ASN A 74 -5.14 5.46 -3.40
CA ASN A 74 -4.05 4.66 -2.85
C ASN A 74 -4.07 3.25 -3.44
N LEU A 75 -2.89 2.64 -3.54
CA LEU A 75 -2.68 1.29 -4.02
C LEU A 75 -1.85 0.51 -3.00
N VAL A 76 -2.38 -0.61 -2.52
CA VAL A 76 -1.70 -1.53 -1.59
C VAL A 76 -1.41 -2.84 -2.32
N LEU A 77 -0.14 -3.19 -2.45
CA LEU A 77 0.34 -4.37 -3.17
C LEU A 77 0.84 -5.43 -2.18
N PHE A 78 -0.07 -6.30 -1.75
CA PHE A 78 0.21 -7.47 -0.90
C PHE A 78 0.39 -8.74 -1.75
N THR A 79 1.31 -8.64 -2.71
CA THR A 79 1.67 -9.68 -3.69
C THR A 79 3.17 -10.02 -3.62
N PRO A 80 3.67 -10.46 -2.46
CA PRO A 80 5.12 -10.58 -2.23
C PRO A 80 5.83 -11.58 -3.16
N GLN A 81 5.11 -12.53 -3.76
CA GLN A 81 5.70 -13.57 -4.62
C GLN A 81 5.04 -13.69 -6.01
N LYS A 82 3.85 -13.13 -6.23
CA LYS A 82 3.11 -13.22 -7.49
C LYS A 82 3.19 -11.93 -8.32
N ALA A 83 3.01 -12.09 -9.63
CA ALA A 83 2.88 -10.98 -10.55
C ALA A 83 1.62 -10.14 -10.23
N LEU A 84 1.67 -8.86 -10.58
CA LEU A 84 0.62 -7.88 -10.31
C LEU A 84 -0.59 -7.98 -11.27
N GLY A 85 -0.85 -9.18 -11.80
CA GLY A 85 -1.85 -9.40 -12.85
C GLY A 85 -1.49 -8.64 -14.13
N SER A 86 -2.39 -7.74 -14.55
CA SER A 86 -2.23 -6.88 -15.73
C SER A 86 -1.32 -5.68 -15.52
N LEU A 87 -1.04 -5.30 -14.27
CA LEU A 87 -0.28 -4.09 -13.96
C LEU A 87 1.19 -4.21 -14.36
N ARG A 88 1.67 -3.23 -15.11
CA ARG A 88 3.05 -3.10 -15.54
C ARG A 88 3.79 -2.08 -14.69
N LYS A 89 5.12 -2.07 -14.81
CA LYS A 89 5.98 -1.05 -14.19
C LYS A 89 5.56 0.37 -14.60
N SER A 90 5.25 0.58 -15.88
CA SER A 90 4.81 1.89 -16.42
C SER A 90 3.58 2.42 -15.69
N ASP A 91 2.60 1.56 -15.47
CA ASP A 91 1.30 1.95 -14.92
C ASP A 91 1.45 2.37 -13.46
N LEU A 92 2.32 1.67 -12.71
CA LEU A 92 2.67 2.03 -11.34
C LEU A 92 3.43 3.36 -11.26
N LEU A 93 4.36 3.60 -12.18
CA LEU A 93 5.13 4.85 -12.20
C LEU A 93 4.23 6.03 -12.52
N GLN A 94 3.39 5.91 -13.55
CA GLN A 94 2.42 6.93 -13.91
C GLN A 94 1.48 7.23 -12.74
N PHE A 95 0.96 6.20 -12.06
CA PHE A 95 0.11 6.37 -10.89
C PHE A 95 0.78 7.19 -9.78
N VAL A 96 2.08 6.97 -9.54
CA VAL A 96 2.86 7.75 -8.55
C VAL A 96 3.12 9.18 -9.04
N GLU A 97 3.47 9.36 -10.32
CA GLU A 97 3.70 10.68 -10.93
C GLU A 97 2.44 11.57 -10.89
N GLU A 98 1.27 10.97 -10.97
CA GLU A 98 -0.03 11.65 -10.85
C GLU A 98 -0.46 11.91 -9.39
N GLY A 99 0.41 11.59 -8.41
CA GLY A 99 0.18 11.85 -6.99
C GLY A 99 -0.51 10.71 -6.23
N GLY A 100 -0.62 9.53 -6.83
CA GLY A 100 -1.13 8.33 -6.16
C GLY A 100 -0.12 7.73 -5.18
N ASN A 101 -0.61 7.20 -4.06
CA ASN A 101 0.24 6.58 -3.04
C ASN A 101 0.32 5.07 -3.24
N VAL A 102 1.54 4.51 -3.27
CA VAL A 102 1.74 3.06 -3.40
C VAL A 102 2.40 2.50 -2.14
N LEU A 103 1.77 1.49 -1.53
CA LEU A 103 2.36 0.65 -0.49
C LEU A 103 2.69 -0.72 -1.07
N LEU A 104 3.98 -1.01 -1.27
CA LEU A 104 4.46 -2.28 -1.79
C LEU A 104 4.98 -3.18 -0.66
N SER A 105 4.42 -4.38 -0.52
CA SER A 105 5.00 -5.42 0.33
C SER A 105 6.06 -6.22 -0.45
N ALA A 106 7.12 -6.62 0.26
CA ALA A 106 8.21 -7.38 -0.31
C ALA A 106 8.51 -8.66 0.49
N SER A 107 9.07 -9.66 -0.21
CA SER A 107 9.59 -10.88 0.42
C SER A 107 10.87 -11.36 -0.25
N LYS A 108 11.47 -12.44 0.29
CA LYS A 108 12.62 -13.14 -0.30
C LYS A 108 12.41 -13.58 -1.76
N LYS A 109 11.16 -13.59 -2.27
CA LYS A 109 10.80 -13.98 -3.64
C LYS A 109 10.14 -12.86 -4.44
N LEU A 110 10.61 -11.62 -4.30
CA LEU A 110 10.09 -10.48 -5.07
C LEU A 110 10.17 -10.69 -6.60
N THR A 111 9.11 -10.28 -7.30
CA THR A 111 9.05 -10.35 -8.77
C THR A 111 9.97 -9.32 -9.43
N LYS A 112 10.29 -9.54 -10.71
CA LYS A 112 11.14 -8.61 -11.48
C LYS A 112 10.47 -7.23 -11.60
N VAL A 113 9.18 -7.18 -11.92
CA VAL A 113 8.41 -5.93 -12.06
C VAL A 113 8.45 -5.10 -10.78
N GLN A 114 8.24 -5.72 -9.62
CA GLN A 114 8.29 -5.04 -8.33
C GLN A 114 9.69 -4.51 -7.99
N ARG A 115 10.75 -5.28 -8.31
CA ARG A 115 12.14 -4.82 -8.11
C ARG A 115 12.50 -3.66 -9.02
N GLU A 116 12.12 -3.74 -10.29
CA GLU A 116 12.36 -2.64 -11.23
C GLU A 116 11.58 -1.38 -10.84
N PHE A 117 10.30 -1.51 -10.47
CA PHE A 117 9.52 -0.38 -9.95
C PHE A 117 10.18 0.25 -8.72
N ALA A 118 10.57 -0.55 -7.73
CA ALA A 118 11.24 -0.05 -6.54
C ALA A 118 12.57 0.64 -6.86
N LEU A 119 13.34 0.11 -7.81
CA LEU A 119 14.61 0.69 -8.24
C LEU A 119 14.41 2.07 -8.87
N GLU A 120 13.36 2.26 -9.67
CA GLU A 120 12.98 3.57 -10.24
C GLU A 120 12.57 4.56 -9.15
N CYS A 121 12.01 4.07 -8.05
CA CYS A 121 11.76 4.87 -6.83
C CYS A 121 13.01 5.07 -5.95
N GLY A 122 14.19 4.62 -6.39
CA GLY A 122 15.45 4.74 -5.65
C GLY A 122 15.69 3.69 -4.55
N VAL A 123 14.88 2.63 -4.52
CA VAL A 123 15.00 1.52 -3.55
C VAL A 123 15.50 0.27 -4.26
N GLU A 124 16.75 -0.12 -3.97
CA GLU A 124 17.34 -1.33 -4.52
C GLU A 124 17.08 -2.54 -3.62
N PHE A 125 16.43 -3.56 -4.16
CA PHE A 125 16.25 -4.84 -3.49
C PHE A 125 17.33 -5.83 -3.88
N GLU A 126 17.78 -6.58 -2.88
CA GLU A 126 18.71 -7.68 -3.05
C GLU A 126 18.20 -8.80 -3.99
N LYS A 127 19.13 -9.65 -4.43
CA LYS A 127 18.79 -10.82 -5.25
C LYS A 127 17.85 -11.77 -4.50
N LYS A 128 17.06 -12.51 -5.28
CA LYS A 128 16.09 -13.49 -4.76
C LYS A 128 16.80 -14.50 -3.84
N GLY A 129 16.19 -14.78 -2.70
CA GLY A 129 16.70 -15.75 -1.73
C GLY A 129 17.59 -15.15 -0.64
N ASN A 130 17.98 -13.87 -0.75
CA ASN A 130 18.65 -13.17 0.34
C ASN A 130 17.67 -12.86 1.47
N VAL A 131 18.16 -12.95 2.70
CA VAL A 131 17.40 -12.69 3.94
C VAL A 131 18.21 -11.77 4.83
N VAL A 132 17.50 -10.97 5.62
CA VAL A 132 18.13 -10.13 6.64
C VAL A 132 18.29 -10.97 7.90
N LEU A 133 19.51 -11.01 8.44
CA LEU A 133 19.85 -11.80 9.63
C LEU A 133 20.38 -10.86 10.72
N ASP A 134 19.77 -10.94 11.90
CA ASP A 134 20.30 -10.30 13.12
C ASP A 134 20.92 -11.37 14.03
N HIS A 135 22.22 -11.23 14.30
CA HIS A 135 22.95 -12.12 15.21
C HIS A 135 22.99 -11.60 16.65
N VAL A 136 22.61 -10.34 16.87
CA VAL A 136 22.68 -9.66 18.16
C VAL A 136 21.37 -9.80 18.93
N ASN A 137 20.23 -9.67 18.25
CA ASN A 137 18.90 -9.78 18.87
C ASN A 137 18.05 -10.90 18.25
N PRO A 138 18.42 -12.19 18.44
CA PRO A 138 17.62 -13.28 17.93
C PRO A 138 16.29 -13.39 18.68
N ILE A 139 15.19 -13.55 17.94
CA ILE A 139 13.91 -14.00 18.49
C ILE A 139 13.83 -15.50 18.19
N ALA A 140 13.81 -16.32 19.24
CA ALA A 140 13.65 -17.75 19.08
C ALA A 140 12.27 -18.06 18.47
N ASP A 141 12.27 -18.75 17.35
CA ASP A 141 11.09 -19.35 16.74
C ASP A 141 11.36 -20.86 16.64
N ASP A 142 10.41 -21.69 17.07
CA ASP A 142 10.60 -23.14 17.19
C ASP A 142 10.83 -23.80 15.81
N ASP A 143 10.41 -23.14 14.74
CA ASP A 143 10.48 -23.63 13.35
C ASP A 143 11.53 -22.93 12.46
N ASP A 144 12.29 -21.94 12.97
CA ASP A 144 13.23 -21.16 12.13
C ASP A 144 14.68 -21.17 12.63
N ILE A 145 15.59 -21.60 11.76
CA ILE A 145 17.05 -21.54 11.96
C ILE A 145 17.60 -20.14 11.66
N TYR A 146 16.78 -19.27 11.07
CA TYR A 146 17.16 -17.92 10.67
C TYR A 146 16.51 -16.89 11.61
N ASN A 147 17.34 -16.23 12.42
CA ASN A 147 16.97 -15.07 13.26
C ASN A 147 16.59 -13.86 12.39
N SER A 148 15.45 -13.95 11.71
CA SER A 148 15.07 -13.08 10.60
C SER A 148 13.99 -12.06 10.93
N VAL A 149 13.53 -12.02 12.20
CA VAL A 149 12.53 -11.06 12.64
C VAL A 149 13.20 -9.75 13.06
N VAL A 150 13.31 -8.82 12.10
CA VAL A 150 13.64 -7.42 12.40
C VAL A 150 12.37 -6.72 12.90
N ALA A 151 12.20 -6.64 14.21
CA ALA A 151 11.13 -5.86 14.83
C ALA A 151 11.56 -4.39 14.98
N ALA A 152 11.13 -3.53 14.06
CA ALA A 152 11.29 -2.08 14.23
C ALA A 152 10.33 -1.56 15.31
N LYS A 153 10.86 -0.96 16.38
CA LYS A 153 10.06 -0.36 17.46
C LYS A 153 9.94 1.16 17.34
N ASP A 154 10.87 1.82 16.66
CA ASP A 154 10.98 3.28 16.60
C ASP A 154 10.82 3.78 15.17
N PHE A 155 9.57 4.01 14.75
CA PHE A 155 9.27 4.62 13.45
C PHE A 155 9.60 6.12 13.47
N VAL A 156 10.43 6.58 12.54
CA VAL A 156 10.69 8.02 12.33
C VAL A 156 9.58 8.59 11.44
N ALA A 157 8.87 9.59 11.93
CA ALA A 157 7.87 10.30 11.15
C ALA A 157 8.52 11.12 10.03
N SER A 158 8.00 10.99 8.80
CA SER A 158 8.51 11.68 7.59
C SER A 158 8.32 13.21 7.59
N GLY A 159 7.92 13.82 8.71
CA GLY A 159 7.66 15.26 8.84
C GLY A 159 8.81 16.08 9.43
N ALA A 160 10.01 15.52 9.55
CA ALA A 160 11.17 16.19 10.13
C ALA A 160 12.28 16.42 9.09
N LEU A 161 11.98 17.26 8.10
CA LEU A 161 12.97 18.07 7.36
C LEU A 161 12.36 19.45 7.09
#